data_AF-A0AAF0X6T3-F1
#
_entry.id   AF-A0AAF0X6T3-F1
#
_cell.length_a   1.000
_cell.length_b   1.000
_cell.length_c   1.000
_cell.angle_alpha   90.00
_cell.angle_beta   90.00
_cell.angle_gamma   90.00
#
_symmetry.space_group_name_H-M   'P 1'
#
loop_
_entity.id
_entity.type
_entity.pdbx_description
1 polymer ?
#
loop_
_entity_poly.entity_id
_entity_poly.type
_entity_poly.pdbx_seq_one_letter_code
_entity_poly.pdbx_strand_id
1 'polypeptide(L)'
;MKKMLMNPSRRFSLRSSRTFSMQQAEAPVMGGGKIGVRGGLSLYKRLSALGFNGGTVADTMNNYVNDGNFFAKFDLDSCVKELRKYGQYPLALEVMEWMHTRNIKFEPTDHARQLDLISQVKGISAAENHFNGIPEIAKDISTYGALLNCYCREKLTDKALNLFEKMDTMQFLSSVAFNNLMSLYMRLNMPEKVPPLVQEMKNRNIALSVHTYNIWITSYTCLKDIEAAEKVFEEITHNNGAVQHDWTTFSNLAVAYVKAGLYEKAESTLEKMEEEIRKMGKRCGRKPFHYLLSLYAGTSNLDKVHKIWKHLKSAFKMDSDKSTLAMLETLARLDDVNGFKKIFEEWESTCSTYDRRLPYHAIGFYLKHGMIEEAEMVFHNILKRYNGNTHWFWKRVMQHYLEKQQLDFALSCLETAISVVKNNELHPTPEDVNRLMEYFKKEGDVNKAEKFCKILKKVNLLDSEAYKLLLETYVAASKEAPDMRNRIMDDGIEASPELEELLGRVCSEQSAKKRIKQPPTKNRKHFDFVLNSD
;
A
#
# COMPACT_ATOMS: atom_id res chain seq x y z
N MET A 1 -1.34 7.56 -57.62
CA MET A 1 0.14 7.68 -57.59
C MET A 1 0.66 7.28 -56.21
N LYS A 2 1.89 6.72 -56.15
CA LYS A 2 2.81 6.45 -55.01
C LYS A 2 2.27 6.65 -53.55
N LYS A 3 2.22 5.62 -52.70
CA LYS A 3 3.31 4.92 -51.94
C LYS A 3 3.79 5.72 -50.69
N MET A 4 3.60 5.18 -49.46
CA MET A 4 4.59 4.38 -48.65
C MET A 4 5.59 5.32 -47.92
N LEU A 5 5.99 5.23 -46.65
CA LEU A 5 6.09 4.23 -45.55
C LEU A 5 5.78 4.98 -44.20
N MET A 6 5.64 4.45 -42.97
CA MET A 6 5.62 3.10 -42.36
C MET A 6 4.91 3.14 -40.97
N ASN A 7 4.97 2.04 -40.20
CA ASN A 7 4.73 1.89 -38.73
C ASN A 7 5.94 1.07 -38.17
N PRO A 8 6.19 0.84 -36.86
CA PRO A 8 5.34 -0.06 -36.07
C PRO A 8 5.27 0.14 -34.52
N SER A 9 4.04 0.17 -34.01
CA SER A 9 3.53 -0.77 -32.98
C SER A 9 4.02 -0.73 -31.50
N ARG A 10 3.06 -0.42 -30.62
CA ARG A 10 2.64 -1.37 -29.55
C ARG A 10 1.11 -1.50 -29.53
N ARG A 11 0.57 -2.57 -30.13
CA ARG A 11 -0.84 -2.99 -29.94
C ARG A 11 -0.95 -3.83 -28.69
N PHE A 12 -1.90 -3.50 -27.81
CA PHE A 12 -2.38 -4.46 -26.82
C PHE A 12 -3.08 -5.61 -27.55
N SER A 13 -2.60 -6.84 -27.33
CA SER A 13 -3.21 -8.05 -27.87
C SER A 13 -4.37 -8.47 -26.97
N LEU A 14 -5.60 -8.37 -27.51
CA LEU A 14 -6.75 -9.08 -26.96
C LEU A 14 -6.46 -10.58 -27.02
N ARG A 15 -6.29 -11.24 -25.87
CA ARG A 15 -6.19 -12.71 -25.82
C ARG A 15 -7.49 -13.30 -26.34
N SER A 16 -7.41 -13.97 -27.48
CA SER A 16 -8.56 -14.61 -28.12
C SER A 16 -9.04 -15.81 -27.31
N SER A 17 -10.37 -15.94 -27.24
CA SER A 17 -11.04 -17.15 -26.78
C SER A 17 -10.65 -18.32 -27.68
N ARG A 18 -9.80 -19.21 -27.19
CA ARG A 18 -9.54 -20.51 -27.81
C ARG A 18 -10.18 -21.60 -26.97
N THR A 19 -11.36 -22.04 -27.40
CA THR A 19 -11.91 -23.35 -27.04
C THR A 19 -10.95 -24.43 -27.50
N PHE A 20 -10.24 -25.08 -26.57
CA PHE A 20 -9.40 -26.24 -26.87
C PHE A 20 -10.13 -27.52 -26.49
N SER A 21 -10.30 -28.40 -27.48
CA SER A 21 -10.73 -29.78 -27.28
C SER A 21 -9.61 -30.55 -26.59
N MET A 22 -9.81 -30.97 -25.34
CA MET A 22 -8.94 -31.95 -24.68
C MET A 22 -9.59 -33.34 -24.77
N GLN A 23 -8.87 -34.30 -25.37
CA GLN A 23 -9.26 -35.70 -25.29
C GLN A 23 -9.19 -36.16 -23.82
N GLN A 24 -10.20 -36.91 -23.40
CA GLN A 24 -10.31 -37.46 -22.06
C GLN A 24 -9.24 -38.53 -21.84
N ALA A 25 -8.56 -38.45 -20.70
CA ALA A 25 -7.90 -39.58 -20.06
C ALA A 25 -8.28 -39.52 -18.57
N GLU A 26 -9.29 -40.30 -18.20
CA GLU A 26 -9.63 -40.49 -16.79
C GLU A 26 -8.53 -41.32 -16.11
N ALA A 27 -8.02 -40.82 -14.98
CA ALA A 27 -7.08 -41.53 -14.13
C ALA A 27 -7.69 -41.66 -12.71
N PRO A 28 -7.55 -42.81 -12.04
CA PRO A 28 -8.40 -43.15 -10.90
C PRO A 28 -8.06 -42.36 -9.63
N VAL A 29 -9.09 -41.83 -8.98
CA VAL A 29 -8.99 -41.22 -7.64
C VAL A 29 -9.00 -42.32 -6.58
N MET A 30 -7.82 -42.70 -6.08
CA MET A 30 -7.71 -43.63 -4.94
C MET A 30 -8.02 -42.90 -3.62
N GLY A 31 -8.98 -43.43 -2.86
CA GLY A 31 -9.27 -42.96 -1.50
C GLY A 31 -8.29 -43.53 -0.46
N GLY A 32 -8.01 -42.73 0.58
CA GLY A 32 -7.50 -43.24 1.86
C GLY A 32 -6.02 -43.66 1.91
N GLY A 33 -5.09 -42.71 1.75
CA GLY A 33 -3.65 -42.92 2.06
C GLY A 33 -3.10 -41.83 2.99
N LYS A 34 -2.61 -42.19 4.18
CA LYS A 34 -1.96 -41.24 5.11
C LYS A 34 -0.54 -40.88 4.63
N ILE A 35 -0.37 -39.79 3.89
CA ILE A 35 0.97 -39.27 3.54
C ILE A 35 1.08 -37.77 3.87
N GLY A 36 1.77 -37.50 4.99
CA GLY A 36 2.50 -36.28 5.38
C GLY A 36 2.08 -34.87 4.93
N VAL A 37 1.82 -34.01 5.92
CA VAL A 37 1.73 -32.52 5.92
C VAL A 37 2.85 -31.77 5.12
N ARG A 38 3.91 -32.46 4.69
CA ARG A 38 4.98 -31.90 3.86
C ARG A 38 4.54 -31.60 2.41
N GLY A 39 3.50 -32.25 1.89
CA GLY A 39 2.99 -32.06 0.52
C GLY A 39 2.53 -30.62 0.24
N GLY A 40 1.45 -30.19 0.89
CA GLY A 40 0.85 -28.86 0.70
C GLY A 40 1.81 -27.69 0.98
N LEU A 41 2.74 -27.84 1.94
CA LEU A 41 3.80 -26.85 2.23
C LEU A 41 4.87 -26.77 1.13
N SER A 42 5.16 -27.89 0.46
CA SER A 42 6.04 -27.93 -0.74
C SER A 42 5.35 -27.24 -1.92
N LEU A 43 4.08 -27.54 -2.15
CA LEU A 43 3.28 -26.91 -3.21
C LEU A 43 3.14 -25.40 -3.00
N TYR A 44 2.79 -24.95 -1.79
CA TYR A 44 2.71 -23.53 -1.45
C TYR A 44 4.00 -22.79 -1.81
N LYS A 45 5.17 -23.33 -1.43
CA LYS A 45 6.47 -22.72 -1.78
C LYS A 45 6.65 -22.60 -3.29
N ARG A 46 6.38 -23.67 -4.06
CA ARG A 46 6.49 -23.66 -5.53
C ARG A 46 5.57 -22.62 -6.17
N LEU A 47 4.30 -22.57 -5.78
CA LEU A 47 3.32 -21.64 -6.35
C LEU A 47 3.59 -20.18 -5.94
N SER A 48 3.99 -19.95 -4.68
CA SER A 48 4.34 -18.60 -4.19
C SER A 48 5.57 -17.99 -4.90
N ALA A 49 6.41 -18.82 -5.53
CA ALA A 49 7.57 -18.38 -6.30
C ALA A 49 7.25 -18.02 -7.77
N LEU A 50 6.03 -18.28 -8.26
CA LEU A 50 5.66 -18.01 -9.66
C LEU A 50 5.73 -16.53 -10.04
N GLY A 51 5.52 -15.62 -9.07
CA GLY A 51 5.70 -14.19 -9.27
C GLY A 51 7.15 -13.76 -9.56
N PHE A 52 8.13 -14.63 -9.30
CA PHE A 52 9.55 -14.39 -9.62
C PHE A 52 10.02 -15.20 -10.84
N ASN A 53 9.55 -16.45 -10.97
CA ASN A 53 10.06 -17.38 -11.97
C ASN A 53 9.34 -17.30 -13.33
N GLY A 54 8.11 -16.76 -13.36
CA GLY A 54 7.23 -16.82 -14.53
C GLY A 54 6.60 -18.21 -14.73
N GLY A 55 5.47 -18.24 -15.44
CA GLY A 55 4.65 -19.44 -15.66
C GLY A 55 3.26 -19.32 -15.02
N THR A 56 2.36 -20.27 -15.31
CA THR A 56 1.02 -20.32 -14.69
C THR A 56 0.97 -21.36 -13.56
N VAL A 57 -0.02 -21.22 -12.67
CA VAL A 57 -0.32 -22.26 -11.66
C VAL A 57 -0.66 -23.58 -12.35
N ALA A 58 -1.44 -23.53 -13.44
CA ALA A 58 -1.84 -24.70 -14.21
C ALA A 58 -0.64 -25.46 -14.79
N ASP A 59 0.32 -24.78 -15.42
CA ASP A 59 1.53 -25.41 -15.98
C ASP A 59 2.36 -26.07 -14.87
N THR A 60 2.52 -25.37 -13.75
CA THR A 60 3.31 -25.84 -12.60
C THR A 60 2.70 -27.09 -11.96
N MET A 61 1.37 -27.11 -11.82
CA MET A 61 0.63 -28.26 -11.29
C MET A 61 0.56 -29.41 -12.30
N ASN A 62 0.40 -29.12 -13.59
CA ASN A 62 0.38 -30.14 -14.64
C ASN A 62 1.75 -30.81 -14.79
N ASN A 63 2.85 -30.05 -14.79
CA ASN A 63 4.21 -30.62 -14.84
C ASN A 63 4.47 -31.54 -13.65
N TYR A 64 4.08 -31.14 -12.43
CA TYR A 64 4.22 -32.01 -11.25
C TYR A 64 3.46 -33.34 -11.37
N VAL A 65 2.29 -33.33 -12.02
CA VAL A 65 1.51 -34.54 -12.31
C VAL A 65 2.13 -35.37 -13.44
N ASN A 66 2.67 -34.70 -14.47
CA ASN A 66 3.37 -35.36 -15.58
C ASN A 66 4.67 -36.05 -15.11
N ASP A 67 5.32 -35.53 -14.07
CA ASP A 67 6.45 -36.16 -13.36
C ASP A 67 6.05 -37.43 -12.57
N GLY A 68 4.81 -37.91 -12.70
CA GLY A 68 4.29 -39.11 -12.04
C GLY A 68 3.80 -38.92 -10.60
N ASN A 69 3.70 -37.68 -10.11
CA ASN A 69 3.21 -37.37 -8.77
C ASN A 69 1.70 -37.12 -8.76
N PHE A 70 1.07 -37.26 -7.59
CA PHE A 70 -0.36 -36.99 -7.40
C PHE A 70 -0.58 -36.04 -6.24
N PHE A 71 -1.62 -35.20 -6.34
CA PHE A 71 -2.05 -34.35 -5.23
C PHE A 71 -3.23 -34.99 -4.51
N ALA A 72 -3.12 -35.18 -3.19
CA ALA A 72 -4.29 -35.42 -2.36
C ALA A 72 -5.12 -34.13 -2.24
N LYS A 73 -6.46 -34.23 -2.20
CA LYS A 73 -7.36 -33.08 -1.97
C LYS A 73 -6.91 -32.25 -0.75
N PHE A 74 -6.51 -32.93 0.33
CA PHE A 74 -5.99 -32.32 1.56
C PHE A 74 -4.76 -31.41 1.33
N ASP A 75 -3.82 -31.79 0.47
CA ASP A 75 -2.63 -30.98 0.19
C ASP A 75 -2.98 -29.71 -0.59
N LEU A 76 -3.95 -29.81 -1.51
CA LEU A 76 -4.49 -28.68 -2.26
C LEU A 76 -5.25 -27.73 -1.34
N ASP A 77 -6.12 -28.25 -0.46
CA ASP A 77 -6.80 -27.47 0.57
C ASP A 77 -5.83 -26.77 1.53
N SER A 78 -4.76 -27.46 1.93
CA SER A 78 -3.69 -26.89 2.76
C SER A 78 -2.95 -25.76 2.02
N CYS A 79 -2.67 -25.95 0.73
CA CYS A 79 -2.06 -24.92 -0.12
C CYS A 79 -2.98 -23.70 -0.27
N VAL A 80 -4.26 -23.88 -0.61
CA VAL A 80 -5.26 -22.80 -0.71
C VAL A 80 -5.40 -22.05 0.61
N LYS A 81 -5.39 -22.75 1.76
CA LYS A 81 -5.41 -22.12 3.10
C LYS A 81 -4.19 -21.25 3.35
N GLU A 82 -2.97 -21.70 3.05
CA GLU A 82 -1.77 -20.88 3.21
C GLU A 82 -1.73 -19.71 2.19
N LEU A 83 -2.08 -19.91 0.92
CA LEU A 83 -2.17 -18.84 -0.07
C LEU A 83 -3.15 -17.73 0.38
N ARG A 84 -4.36 -18.09 0.85
CA ARG A 84 -5.34 -17.15 1.43
C ARG A 84 -4.80 -16.42 2.66
N LYS A 85 -4.12 -17.13 3.56
CA LYS A 85 -3.51 -16.57 4.79
C LYS A 85 -2.42 -15.53 4.50
N TYR A 86 -1.73 -15.62 3.37
CA TYR A 86 -0.74 -14.63 2.92
C TYR A 86 -1.30 -13.58 1.94
N GLY A 87 -2.59 -13.64 1.60
CA GLY A 87 -3.26 -12.68 0.71
C GLY A 87 -3.05 -12.95 -0.79
N GLN A 88 -2.54 -14.13 -1.16
CA GLN A 88 -2.33 -14.54 -2.56
C GLN A 88 -3.64 -15.07 -3.17
N TYR A 89 -4.71 -14.28 -3.11
CA TYR A 89 -6.05 -14.68 -3.55
C TYR A 89 -6.13 -15.10 -5.03
N PRO A 90 -5.45 -14.45 -6.00
CA PRO A 90 -5.46 -14.89 -7.40
C PRO A 90 -4.89 -16.29 -7.57
N LEU A 91 -3.72 -16.57 -6.99
CA LEU A 91 -3.09 -17.90 -7.04
C LEU A 91 -3.95 -18.95 -6.32
N ALA A 92 -4.58 -18.60 -5.20
CA ALA A 92 -5.51 -19.50 -4.51
C ALA A 92 -6.74 -19.83 -5.37
N LEU A 93 -7.26 -18.86 -6.13
CA LEU A 93 -8.37 -19.09 -7.05
C LEU A 93 -7.96 -19.96 -8.25
N GLU A 94 -6.79 -19.71 -8.84
CA GLU A 94 -6.24 -20.56 -9.92
C GLU A 94 -6.07 -22.02 -9.49
N VAL A 95 -5.64 -22.29 -8.25
CA VAL A 95 -5.58 -23.67 -7.71
C VAL A 95 -6.98 -24.30 -7.63
N MET A 96 -8.00 -23.56 -7.18
CA MET A 96 -9.37 -24.08 -7.13
C MET A 96 -9.99 -24.27 -8.52
N GLU A 97 -9.70 -23.41 -9.49
CA GLU A 97 -10.12 -23.58 -10.89
C GLU A 97 -9.43 -24.79 -11.54
N TRP A 98 -8.16 -25.05 -11.23
CA TRP A 98 -7.47 -26.28 -11.63
C TRP A 98 -8.09 -27.54 -11.00
N MET A 99 -8.43 -27.50 -9.70
CA MET A 99 -9.11 -28.61 -9.02
C MET A 99 -10.47 -28.93 -9.66
N HIS A 100 -11.23 -27.90 -10.02
CA HIS A 100 -12.51 -28.05 -10.71
C HIS A 100 -12.33 -28.65 -12.12
N THR A 101 -11.33 -28.18 -12.88
CA THR A 101 -10.99 -28.71 -14.22
C THR A 101 -10.59 -30.19 -14.19
N ARG A 102 -10.08 -30.69 -13.06
CA ARG A 102 -9.74 -32.10 -12.83
C ARG A 102 -10.89 -32.94 -12.25
N ASN A 103 -12.12 -32.43 -12.23
CA ASN A 103 -13.32 -33.08 -11.67
C ASN A 103 -13.15 -33.56 -10.20
N ILE A 104 -12.31 -32.87 -9.41
CA ILE A 104 -12.20 -33.15 -7.97
C ILE A 104 -13.53 -32.79 -7.31
N LYS A 105 -14.12 -33.72 -6.54
CA LYS A 105 -15.40 -33.51 -5.87
C LYS A 105 -15.28 -32.44 -4.78
N PHE A 106 -16.02 -31.35 -4.97
CA PHE A 106 -16.11 -30.25 -4.00
C PHE A 106 -17.20 -30.56 -2.97
N GLU A 107 -16.88 -30.26 -1.72
CA GLU A 107 -17.86 -30.18 -0.63
C GLU A 107 -18.46 -28.76 -0.59
N PRO A 108 -19.60 -28.55 0.09
CA PRO A 108 -20.15 -27.20 0.27
C PRO A 108 -19.15 -26.22 0.90
N THR A 109 -18.26 -26.70 1.78
CA THR A 109 -17.20 -25.88 2.37
C THR A 109 -16.10 -25.47 1.37
N ASP A 110 -15.94 -26.20 0.26
CA ASP A 110 -15.01 -25.85 -0.82
C ASP A 110 -15.64 -24.80 -1.73
N HIS A 111 -16.92 -24.99 -2.10
CA HIS A 111 -17.71 -23.95 -2.79
C HIS A 111 -17.74 -22.63 -2.01
N ALA A 112 -17.89 -22.68 -0.68
CA ALA A 112 -17.81 -21.51 0.20
C ALA A 112 -16.44 -20.79 0.13
N ARG A 113 -15.33 -21.54 0.04
CA ARG A 113 -13.97 -20.96 -0.15
C ARG A 113 -13.80 -20.37 -1.55
N GLN A 114 -14.30 -21.06 -2.57
CA GLN A 114 -14.24 -20.59 -3.95
C GLN A 114 -15.04 -19.31 -4.13
N LEU A 115 -16.23 -19.21 -3.53
CA LEU A 115 -17.08 -18.03 -3.53
C LEU A 115 -16.40 -16.80 -2.92
N ASP A 116 -15.77 -16.96 -1.75
CA ASP A 116 -15.00 -15.89 -1.10
C ASP A 116 -13.81 -15.44 -1.97
N LEU A 117 -13.09 -16.37 -2.58
CA LEU A 117 -11.99 -16.08 -3.52
C LEU A 117 -12.45 -15.37 -4.79
N ILE A 118 -13.56 -15.82 -5.40
CA ILE A 118 -14.15 -15.18 -6.59
C ILE A 118 -14.55 -13.75 -6.24
N SER A 119 -15.19 -13.50 -5.10
CA SER A 119 -15.54 -12.14 -4.68
C SER A 119 -14.30 -11.25 -4.50
N GLN A 120 -13.21 -11.76 -3.93
CA GLN A 120 -11.95 -11.02 -3.72
C GLN A 120 -11.17 -10.71 -5.01
N VAL A 121 -11.27 -11.57 -6.04
CA VAL A 121 -10.44 -11.47 -7.27
C VAL A 121 -11.23 -10.95 -8.47
N LYS A 122 -12.51 -11.33 -8.59
CA LYS A 122 -13.40 -11.07 -9.74
C LYS A 122 -14.61 -10.19 -9.38
N GLY A 123 -14.74 -9.78 -8.11
CA GLY A 123 -15.81 -8.90 -7.63
C GLY A 123 -17.13 -9.63 -7.29
N ILE A 124 -18.05 -8.90 -6.66
CA ILE A 124 -19.27 -9.48 -6.09
C ILE A 124 -20.20 -10.12 -7.13
N SER A 125 -20.38 -9.51 -8.31
CA SER A 125 -21.27 -10.03 -9.35
C SER A 125 -20.82 -11.39 -9.89
N ALA A 126 -19.50 -11.62 -9.96
CA ALA A 126 -18.95 -12.93 -10.32
C ALA A 126 -19.22 -13.98 -9.23
N ALA A 127 -19.21 -13.57 -7.95
CA ALA A 127 -19.55 -14.42 -6.82
C ALA A 127 -21.05 -14.78 -6.81
N GLU A 128 -21.94 -13.82 -7.04
CA GLU A 128 -23.39 -14.06 -7.17
C GLU A 128 -23.69 -15.05 -8.31
N ASN A 129 -23.08 -14.86 -9.47
CA ASN A 129 -23.21 -15.78 -10.60
C ASN A 129 -22.69 -17.18 -10.27
N HIS A 130 -21.55 -17.30 -9.58
CA HIS A 130 -21.04 -18.59 -9.13
C HIS A 130 -21.99 -19.25 -8.12
N PHE A 131 -22.49 -18.52 -7.12
CA PHE A 131 -23.44 -19.03 -6.13
C PHE A 131 -24.73 -19.55 -6.78
N ASN A 132 -25.28 -18.80 -7.74
CA ASN A 132 -26.47 -19.22 -8.48
C ASN A 132 -26.23 -20.49 -9.31
N GLY A 133 -25.00 -20.71 -9.80
CA GLY A 133 -24.58 -21.93 -10.49
C GLY A 133 -24.27 -23.14 -9.61
N ILE A 134 -24.21 -22.99 -8.28
CA ILE A 134 -24.07 -24.13 -7.36
C ILE A 134 -25.40 -24.92 -7.36
N PRO A 135 -25.39 -26.27 -7.49
CA PRO A 135 -26.58 -27.09 -7.32
C PRO A 135 -27.21 -26.90 -5.94
N GLU A 136 -28.54 -26.84 -5.82
CA GLU A 136 -29.20 -26.52 -4.53
C GLU A 136 -28.81 -27.50 -3.40
N ILE A 137 -28.60 -28.78 -3.73
CA ILE A 137 -28.14 -29.81 -2.78
C ILE A 137 -26.72 -29.55 -2.21
N ALA A 138 -25.93 -28.69 -2.86
CA ALA A 138 -24.61 -28.27 -2.42
C ALA A 138 -24.62 -26.86 -1.78
N LYS A 139 -25.80 -26.23 -1.62
CA LYS A 139 -25.94 -24.97 -0.88
C LYS A 139 -26.32 -25.21 0.57
N ASP A 140 -25.35 -25.08 1.46
CA ASP A 140 -25.49 -25.28 2.90
C ASP A 140 -25.28 -23.96 3.67
N ILE A 141 -25.28 -24.07 5.00
CA ILE A 141 -24.91 -23.01 5.94
C ILE A 141 -23.56 -22.36 5.57
N SER A 142 -22.59 -23.14 5.07
CA SER A 142 -21.27 -22.65 4.67
C SER A 142 -21.31 -21.77 3.43
N THR A 143 -22.03 -22.17 2.37
CA THR A 143 -22.11 -21.38 1.13
C THR A 143 -22.94 -20.12 1.32
N TYR A 144 -24.08 -20.21 2.00
CA TYR A 144 -24.91 -19.06 2.36
C TYR A 144 -24.14 -18.09 3.28
N GLY A 145 -23.43 -18.61 4.29
CA GLY A 145 -22.58 -17.81 5.18
C GLY A 145 -21.40 -17.15 4.47
N ALA A 146 -20.84 -17.77 3.43
CA ALA A 146 -19.81 -17.17 2.59
C ALA A 146 -20.36 -16.04 1.69
N LEU A 147 -21.55 -16.21 1.10
CA LEU A 147 -22.20 -15.13 0.34
C LEU A 147 -22.53 -13.94 1.24
N LEU A 148 -23.06 -14.20 2.44
CA LEU A 148 -23.31 -13.19 3.46
C LEU A 148 -22.02 -12.44 3.86
N ASN A 149 -20.91 -13.15 4.08
CA ASN A 149 -19.61 -12.52 4.34
C ASN A 149 -19.17 -11.61 3.19
N CYS A 150 -19.42 -11.99 1.94
CA CYS A 150 -19.13 -11.15 0.77
C CYS A 150 -19.99 -9.86 0.78
N TYR A 151 -21.31 -9.96 0.97
CA TYR A 151 -22.17 -8.77 1.09
C TYR A 151 -21.78 -7.85 2.26
N CYS A 152 -21.49 -8.43 3.42
CA CYS A 152 -21.04 -7.70 4.61
C CYS A 152 -19.66 -7.03 4.43
N ARG A 153 -18.79 -7.58 3.57
CA ARG A 153 -17.49 -6.99 3.22
C ARG A 153 -17.64 -5.81 2.27
N GLU A 154 -18.43 -5.97 1.21
CA GLU A 154 -18.70 -4.92 0.21
C GLU A 154 -19.70 -3.86 0.70
N LYS A 155 -20.13 -3.93 1.97
CA LYS A 155 -21.14 -3.04 2.61
C LYS A 155 -22.49 -2.99 1.87
N LEU A 156 -22.89 -4.10 1.23
CA LEU A 156 -24.16 -4.24 0.52
C LEU A 156 -25.28 -4.58 1.51
N THR A 157 -25.64 -3.61 2.34
CA THR A 157 -26.50 -3.77 3.53
C THR A 157 -27.82 -4.47 3.23
N ASP A 158 -28.57 -4.01 2.24
CA ASP A 158 -29.90 -4.57 1.91
C ASP A 158 -29.80 -6.03 1.45
N LYS A 159 -28.79 -6.35 0.62
CA LYS A 159 -28.50 -7.73 0.20
C LYS A 159 -28.06 -8.61 1.38
N ALA A 160 -27.28 -8.07 2.31
CA ALA A 160 -26.84 -8.78 3.51
C ALA A 160 -28.03 -9.10 4.45
N LEU A 161 -28.90 -8.12 4.71
CA LEU A 161 -30.09 -8.29 5.56
C LEU A 161 -31.09 -9.27 4.94
N ASN A 162 -31.46 -9.08 3.67
CA ASN A 162 -32.38 -9.99 2.97
C ASN A 162 -31.83 -11.44 2.92
N LEU A 163 -30.51 -11.61 2.78
CA LEU A 163 -29.88 -12.94 2.83
C LEU A 163 -29.86 -13.51 4.25
N PHE A 164 -29.65 -12.69 5.28
CA PHE A 164 -29.69 -13.10 6.68
C PHE A 164 -31.10 -13.58 7.08
N GLU A 165 -32.14 -12.83 6.70
CA GLU A 165 -33.54 -13.24 6.89
C GLU A 165 -33.85 -14.55 6.14
N LYS A 166 -33.41 -14.67 4.88
CA LYS A 166 -33.53 -15.93 4.13
C LYS A 166 -32.84 -17.09 4.86
N MET A 167 -31.62 -16.88 5.37
CA MET A 167 -30.92 -17.88 6.19
C MET A 167 -31.68 -18.23 7.46
N ASP A 168 -32.39 -17.30 8.10
CA ASP A 168 -33.24 -17.58 9.26
C ASP A 168 -34.42 -18.49 8.91
N THR A 169 -35.13 -18.19 7.82
CA THR A 169 -36.23 -19.07 7.32
C THR A 169 -35.76 -20.49 6.97
N MET A 170 -34.47 -20.65 6.62
CA MET A 170 -33.83 -21.93 6.32
C MET A 170 -33.20 -22.61 7.55
N GLN A 171 -33.28 -21.99 8.74
CA GLN A 171 -32.58 -22.42 9.96
C GLN A 171 -31.06 -22.51 9.79
N PHE A 172 -30.49 -21.71 8.88
CA PHE A 172 -29.06 -21.65 8.54
C PHE A 172 -28.29 -20.58 9.32
N LEU A 173 -28.93 -19.88 10.27
CA LEU A 173 -28.22 -18.96 11.15
C LEU A 173 -27.24 -19.70 12.06
N SER A 174 -26.03 -19.14 12.15
CA SER A 174 -24.93 -19.68 12.94
C SER A 174 -24.14 -18.54 13.57
N SER A 175 -23.25 -18.86 14.50
CA SER A 175 -22.31 -17.89 15.08
C SER A 175 -21.56 -17.10 14.00
N VAL A 176 -21.23 -17.70 12.85
CA VAL A 176 -20.59 -17.01 11.72
C VAL A 176 -21.52 -16.00 11.05
N ALA A 177 -22.80 -16.33 10.87
CA ALA A 177 -23.77 -15.42 10.24
C ALA A 177 -23.99 -14.14 11.08
N PHE A 178 -24.16 -14.29 12.40
CA PHE A 178 -24.24 -13.16 13.32
C PHE A 178 -22.95 -12.34 13.34
N ASN A 179 -21.77 -12.99 13.40
CA ASN A 179 -20.47 -12.31 13.35
C ASN A 179 -20.28 -11.50 12.06
N ASN A 180 -20.77 -11.99 10.91
CA ASN A 180 -20.75 -11.25 9.65
C ASN A 180 -21.60 -9.97 9.73
N LEU A 181 -22.80 -10.05 10.31
CA LEU A 181 -23.73 -8.93 10.44
C LEU A 181 -23.24 -7.90 11.48
N MET A 182 -22.75 -8.36 12.64
CA MET A 182 -22.07 -7.50 13.62
C MET A 182 -20.87 -6.77 12.98
N SER A 183 -20.07 -7.48 12.18
CA SER A 183 -18.93 -6.90 11.45
C SER A 183 -19.36 -5.87 10.39
N LEU A 184 -20.51 -6.07 9.72
CA LEU A 184 -21.08 -5.08 8.81
C LEU A 184 -21.45 -3.82 9.57
N TYR A 185 -22.21 -3.91 10.67
CA TYR A 185 -22.60 -2.75 11.47
C TYR A 185 -21.38 -1.98 12.01
N MET A 186 -20.34 -2.67 12.48
CA MET A 186 -19.08 -2.02 12.86
C MET A 186 -18.41 -1.27 11.69
N ARG A 187 -18.46 -1.80 10.46
CA ARG A 187 -17.93 -1.13 9.24
C ARG A 187 -18.82 0.01 8.73
N LEU A 188 -20.08 0.08 9.16
CA LEU A 188 -21.02 1.17 8.91
C LEU A 188 -20.97 2.25 10.01
N ASN A 189 -20.08 2.11 11.00
CA ASN A 189 -20.00 2.96 12.20
C ASN A 189 -21.30 2.95 13.04
N MET A 190 -21.97 1.79 13.11
CA MET A 190 -23.19 1.55 13.90
C MET A 190 -22.96 0.53 15.04
N PRO A 191 -22.03 0.80 15.99
CA PRO A 191 -21.68 -0.16 17.05
C PRO A 191 -22.86 -0.50 17.97
N GLU A 192 -23.85 0.39 18.11
CA GLU A 192 -25.06 0.20 18.92
C GLU A 192 -25.96 -0.95 18.43
N LYS A 193 -25.81 -1.39 17.17
CA LYS A 193 -26.50 -2.56 16.62
C LYS A 193 -25.89 -3.90 17.05
N VAL A 194 -24.68 -3.90 17.63
CA VAL A 194 -23.98 -5.15 18.00
C VAL A 194 -24.55 -5.81 19.26
N PRO A 195 -24.79 -5.12 20.40
CA PRO A 195 -25.30 -5.77 21.60
C PRO A 195 -26.67 -6.46 21.42
N PRO A 196 -27.67 -5.90 20.69
CA PRO A 196 -28.93 -6.59 20.44
C PRO A 196 -28.76 -7.93 19.71
N LEU A 197 -27.86 -8.01 18.72
CA LEU A 197 -27.55 -9.26 18.02
C LEU A 197 -26.95 -10.32 18.95
N VAL A 198 -26.10 -9.92 19.91
CA VAL A 198 -25.54 -10.86 20.88
C VAL A 198 -26.63 -11.38 21.84
N GLN A 199 -27.56 -10.52 22.27
CA GLN A 199 -28.70 -10.97 23.08
C GLN A 199 -29.61 -11.91 22.29
N GLU A 200 -29.84 -11.64 21.01
CA GLU A 200 -30.56 -12.54 20.12
C GLU A 200 -29.86 -13.91 19.97
N MET A 201 -28.53 -13.95 19.82
CA MET A 201 -27.76 -15.20 19.83
C MET A 201 -27.98 -15.98 21.14
N LYS A 202 -27.91 -15.31 22.30
CA LYS A 202 -28.16 -15.93 23.61
C LYS A 202 -29.58 -16.49 23.70
N ASN A 203 -30.60 -15.71 23.33
CA ASN A 203 -32.01 -16.12 23.33
C ASN A 203 -32.27 -17.31 22.40
N ARG A 204 -31.57 -17.39 21.26
CA ARG A 204 -31.62 -18.51 20.30
C ARG A 204 -30.71 -19.69 20.67
N ASN A 205 -30.04 -19.66 21.84
CA ASN A 205 -29.05 -20.66 22.29
C ASN A 205 -27.87 -20.88 21.31
N ILE A 206 -27.52 -19.87 20.52
CA ILE A 206 -26.39 -19.92 19.59
C ILE A 206 -25.10 -19.58 20.34
N ALA A 207 -24.17 -20.54 20.40
CA ALA A 207 -22.90 -20.38 21.10
C ALA A 207 -22.09 -19.16 20.62
N LEU A 208 -21.70 -18.30 21.57
CA LEU A 208 -20.84 -17.16 21.32
C LEU A 208 -19.40 -17.64 21.09
N SER A 209 -18.83 -17.30 19.93
CA SER A 209 -17.43 -17.59 19.63
C SER A 209 -16.50 -16.52 20.19
N VAL A 210 -15.21 -16.81 20.35
CA VAL A 210 -14.17 -15.81 20.70
C VAL A 210 -14.22 -14.58 19.75
N HIS A 211 -14.53 -14.80 18.47
CA HIS A 211 -14.71 -13.70 17.51
C HIS A 211 -15.92 -12.82 17.84
N THR A 212 -17.00 -13.42 18.36
CA THR A 212 -18.23 -12.72 18.77
C THR A 212 -17.94 -11.78 19.94
N TYR A 213 -17.30 -12.29 21.00
CA TYR A 213 -16.84 -11.47 22.13
C TYR A 213 -15.89 -10.36 21.69
N ASN A 214 -14.95 -10.64 20.78
CA ASN A 214 -14.03 -9.64 20.23
C ASN A 214 -14.74 -8.48 19.52
N ILE A 215 -15.73 -8.78 18.68
CA ILE A 215 -16.54 -7.72 18.02
C ILE A 215 -17.36 -6.96 19.07
N TRP A 216 -17.91 -7.64 20.08
CA TRP A 216 -18.72 -7.03 21.12
C TRP A 216 -17.92 -6.07 22.02
N ILE A 217 -16.73 -6.46 22.50
CA ILE A 217 -15.76 -5.58 23.19
C ILE A 217 -15.41 -4.36 22.32
N THR A 218 -15.16 -4.58 21.02
CA THR A 218 -14.84 -3.49 20.08
C THR A 218 -16.03 -2.54 19.88
N SER A 219 -17.27 -3.04 19.91
CA SER A 219 -18.48 -2.21 19.80
C SER A 219 -18.62 -1.27 20.99
N TYR A 220 -18.48 -1.77 22.22
CA TYR A 220 -18.49 -0.94 23.43
C TYR A 220 -17.31 0.03 23.48
N THR A 221 -16.13 -0.37 22.99
CA THR A 221 -14.98 0.53 22.80
C THR A 221 -15.32 1.72 21.88
N CYS A 222 -16.07 1.49 20.80
CA CYS A 222 -16.53 2.54 19.89
C CYS A 222 -17.63 3.42 20.53
N LEU A 223 -18.46 2.85 21.40
CA LEU A 223 -19.46 3.57 22.20
C LEU A 223 -18.85 4.33 23.40
N LYS A 224 -17.56 4.16 23.67
CA LYS A 224 -16.83 4.65 24.86
C LYS A 224 -17.32 4.08 26.19
N ASP A 225 -18.03 2.95 26.17
CA ASP A 225 -18.51 2.24 27.35
C ASP A 225 -17.49 1.18 27.79
N ILE A 226 -16.51 1.60 28.59
CA ILE A 226 -15.45 0.69 29.05
C ILE A 226 -15.96 -0.30 30.09
N GLU A 227 -16.93 0.08 30.92
CA GLU A 227 -17.51 -0.83 31.92
C GLU A 227 -18.25 -2.00 31.26
N ALA A 228 -19.00 -1.75 30.19
CA ALA A 228 -19.62 -2.83 29.42
C ALA A 228 -18.57 -3.70 28.70
N ALA A 229 -17.48 -3.10 28.19
CA ALA A 229 -16.37 -3.87 27.62
C ALA A 229 -15.67 -4.77 28.66
N GLU A 230 -15.49 -4.29 29.90
CA GLU A 230 -14.98 -5.07 31.04
C GLU A 230 -15.91 -6.22 31.39
N LYS A 231 -17.23 -5.99 31.52
CA LYS A 231 -18.24 -7.03 31.79
C LYS A 231 -18.25 -8.12 30.72
N VAL A 232 -18.07 -7.77 29.44
CA VAL A 232 -17.96 -8.75 28.34
C VAL A 232 -16.66 -9.56 28.44
N PHE A 233 -15.56 -8.95 28.89
CA PHE A 233 -14.30 -9.65 29.14
C PHE A 233 -14.40 -10.60 30.35
N GLU A 234 -15.10 -10.20 31.40
CA GLU A 234 -15.45 -11.08 32.53
C GLU A 234 -16.31 -12.25 32.07
N GLU A 235 -17.31 -12.02 31.22
CA GLU A 235 -18.17 -13.10 30.70
C GLU A 235 -17.37 -14.18 29.94
N ILE A 236 -16.47 -13.79 29.02
CA ILE A 236 -15.64 -14.77 28.29
C ILE A 236 -14.63 -15.48 29.20
N THR A 237 -14.12 -14.83 30.25
CA THR A 237 -13.18 -15.48 31.19
C THR A 237 -13.87 -16.51 32.08
N HIS A 238 -15.12 -16.28 32.50
CA HIS A 238 -15.89 -17.25 33.28
C HIS A 238 -16.43 -18.40 32.42
N ASN A 239 -16.93 -18.13 31.21
CA ASN A 239 -17.68 -19.11 30.42
C ASN A 239 -16.81 -20.10 29.62
N ASN A 240 -15.60 -19.73 29.19
CA ASN A 240 -14.82 -20.53 28.22
C ASN A 240 -13.67 -21.37 28.82
N GLY A 241 -13.43 -21.29 30.13
CA GLY A 241 -12.37 -22.02 30.81
C GLY A 241 -10.94 -21.69 30.35
N ALA A 242 -9.94 -22.28 31.01
CA ALA A 242 -8.52 -21.93 30.87
C ALA A 242 -7.86 -22.31 29.52
N VAL A 243 -8.62 -22.71 28.49
CA VAL A 243 -8.11 -23.33 27.26
C VAL A 243 -8.47 -22.56 25.98
N GLN A 244 -9.24 -21.47 26.06
CA GLN A 244 -9.64 -20.70 24.87
C GLN A 244 -9.58 -19.17 24.96
N HIS A 245 -8.72 -18.62 25.83
CA HIS A 245 -8.34 -17.21 25.74
C HIS A 245 -7.36 -16.99 24.58
N ASP A 246 -7.87 -16.60 23.41
CA ASP A 246 -7.01 -16.12 22.34
C ASP A 246 -6.42 -14.76 22.72
N TRP A 247 -5.16 -14.51 22.35
CA TRP A 247 -4.45 -13.26 22.60
C TRP A 247 -5.17 -12.04 22.00
N THR A 248 -6.03 -12.28 21.00
CA THR A 248 -6.90 -11.26 20.40
C THR A 248 -7.83 -10.61 21.43
N THR A 249 -8.38 -11.38 22.38
CA THR A 249 -9.29 -10.86 23.42
C THR A 249 -8.61 -9.83 24.33
N PHE A 250 -7.43 -10.17 24.86
CA PHE A 250 -6.61 -9.24 25.64
C PHE A 250 -6.21 -8.01 24.80
N SER A 251 -5.86 -8.21 23.53
CA SER A 251 -5.49 -7.11 22.64
C SER A 251 -6.64 -6.11 22.40
N ASN A 252 -7.88 -6.59 22.25
CA ASN A 252 -9.05 -5.74 22.07
C ASN A 252 -9.40 -4.95 23.34
N LEU A 253 -9.31 -5.58 24.52
CA LEU A 253 -9.49 -4.88 25.80
C LEU A 253 -8.38 -3.84 26.04
N ALA A 254 -7.12 -4.15 25.71
CA ALA A 254 -6.03 -3.18 25.78
C ALA A 254 -6.24 -2.00 24.81
N VAL A 255 -6.75 -2.23 23.59
CA VAL A 255 -7.18 -1.14 22.68
C VAL A 255 -8.27 -0.27 23.33
N ALA A 256 -9.22 -0.87 24.04
CA ALA A 256 -10.29 -0.14 24.74
C ALA A 256 -9.70 0.81 25.80
N TYR A 257 -8.82 0.30 26.66
CA TYR A 257 -8.16 1.09 27.70
C TYR A 257 -7.27 2.20 27.12
N VAL A 258 -6.46 1.93 26.09
CA VAL A 258 -5.63 2.95 25.42
C VAL A 258 -6.50 4.07 24.84
N LYS A 259 -7.64 3.75 24.21
CA LYS A 259 -8.59 4.75 23.69
C LYS A 259 -9.30 5.56 24.77
N ALA A 260 -9.43 5.02 25.97
CA ALA A 260 -10.00 5.70 27.14
C ALA A 260 -8.96 6.45 27.99
N GLY A 261 -7.67 6.40 27.65
CA GLY A 261 -6.59 6.97 28.46
C GLY A 261 -6.27 6.19 29.74
N LEU A 262 -6.79 4.97 29.90
CA LEU A 262 -6.62 4.12 31.08
C LEU A 262 -5.33 3.28 30.96
N TYR A 263 -4.19 3.97 30.85
CA TYR A 263 -2.91 3.36 30.47
C TYR A 263 -2.45 2.26 31.44
N GLU A 264 -2.63 2.41 32.76
CA GLU A 264 -2.27 1.38 33.76
C GLU A 264 -3.05 0.07 33.55
N LYS A 265 -4.36 0.16 33.28
CA LYS A 265 -5.20 -1.01 32.94
C LYS A 265 -4.78 -1.62 31.61
N ALA A 266 -4.38 -0.80 30.64
CA ALA A 266 -3.84 -1.27 29.36
C ALA A 266 -2.56 -2.09 29.57
N GLU A 267 -1.57 -1.56 30.31
CA GLU A 267 -0.30 -2.24 30.55
C GLU A 267 -0.49 -3.55 31.33
N SER A 268 -1.29 -3.57 32.40
CA SER A 268 -1.62 -4.81 33.12
C SER A 268 -2.27 -5.88 32.22
N THR A 269 -3.06 -5.46 31.23
CA THR A 269 -3.70 -6.34 30.24
C THR A 269 -2.69 -6.86 29.21
N LEU A 270 -1.72 -6.03 28.80
CA LEU A 270 -0.63 -6.42 27.90
C LEU A 270 0.37 -7.36 28.57
N GLU A 271 0.61 -7.24 29.87
CA GLU A 271 1.43 -8.19 30.63
C GLU A 271 0.78 -9.58 30.72
N LYS A 272 -0.54 -9.63 30.93
CA LYS A 272 -1.31 -10.90 30.85
C LYS A 272 -1.24 -11.50 29.44
N MET A 273 -1.31 -10.66 28.40
CA MET A 273 -1.13 -11.10 27.01
C MET A 273 0.29 -11.64 26.75
N GLU A 274 1.35 -11.02 27.28
CA GLU A 274 2.72 -11.56 27.26
C GLU A 274 2.80 -12.96 27.90
N GLU A 275 2.12 -13.16 29.02
CA GLU A 275 2.11 -14.45 29.73
C GLU A 275 1.43 -15.55 28.91
N GLU A 276 0.27 -15.27 28.31
CA GLU A 276 -0.44 -16.22 27.44
C GLU A 276 0.36 -16.55 26.17
N ILE A 277 1.00 -15.55 25.55
CA ILE A 277 1.92 -15.76 24.42
C ILE A 277 3.09 -16.68 24.82
N ARG A 278 3.63 -16.51 26.04
CA ARG A 278 4.68 -17.37 26.59
C ARG A 278 4.19 -18.81 26.82
N LYS A 279 2.96 -19.01 27.31
CA LYS A 279 2.33 -20.34 27.47
C LYS A 279 2.11 -21.04 26.11
N MET A 280 1.65 -20.31 25.09
CA MET A 280 1.45 -20.83 23.73
C MET A 280 2.77 -21.09 22.99
N GLY A 281 3.84 -20.38 23.35
CA GLY A 281 5.15 -20.49 22.71
C GLY A 281 5.09 -20.25 21.20
N LYS A 282 5.88 -21.01 20.42
CA LYS A 282 5.95 -20.83 18.95
C LYS A 282 4.63 -21.09 18.20
N ARG A 283 3.59 -21.66 18.85
CA ARG A 283 2.27 -21.93 18.22
C ARG A 283 1.47 -20.66 17.94
N CYS A 284 1.68 -19.58 18.70
CA CYS A 284 0.94 -18.32 18.51
C CYS A 284 1.35 -17.54 17.24
N GLY A 285 2.50 -17.86 16.65
CA GLY A 285 3.04 -17.17 15.48
C GLY A 285 3.54 -15.74 15.77
N ARG A 286 3.75 -14.95 14.71
CA ARG A 286 4.34 -13.60 14.83
C ARG A 286 3.33 -12.48 15.12
N LYS A 287 2.05 -12.67 14.77
CA LYS A 287 0.99 -11.64 14.91
C LYS A 287 0.82 -11.09 16.33
N PRO A 288 0.83 -11.89 17.42
CA PRO A 288 0.61 -11.36 18.77
C PRO A 288 1.68 -10.33 19.17
N PHE A 289 2.93 -10.56 18.77
CA PHE A 289 4.04 -9.64 19.00
C PHE A 289 3.87 -8.32 18.24
N HIS A 290 3.35 -8.35 17.00
CA HIS A 290 3.04 -7.12 16.24
C HIS A 290 1.97 -6.28 16.95
N TYR A 291 0.97 -6.93 17.56
CA TYR A 291 -0.03 -6.26 18.39
C TYR A 291 0.58 -5.71 19.69
N LEU A 292 1.40 -6.49 20.41
CA LEU A 292 2.10 -6.01 21.61
C LEU A 292 2.98 -4.78 21.33
N LEU A 293 3.79 -4.81 20.27
CA LEU A 293 4.58 -3.65 19.83
C LEU A 293 3.68 -2.44 19.62
N SER A 294 2.60 -2.62 18.86
CA SER A 294 1.69 -1.53 18.55
C SER A 294 0.91 -0.99 19.76
N LEU A 295 0.63 -1.82 20.76
CA LEU A 295 -0.13 -1.40 21.95
C LEU A 295 0.76 -0.78 23.01
N TYR A 296 1.98 -1.28 23.23
CA TYR A 296 2.96 -0.62 24.10
C TYR A 296 3.44 0.73 23.55
N ALA A 297 3.50 0.92 22.23
CA ALA A 297 3.67 2.26 21.67
C ALA A 297 2.43 3.16 21.80
N GLY A 298 1.26 2.59 22.12
CA GLY A 298 0.07 3.34 22.54
C GLY A 298 0.10 3.76 24.02
N THR A 299 0.91 3.11 24.85
CA THR A 299 1.16 3.48 26.26
C THR A 299 2.50 4.23 26.45
N SER A 300 3.15 4.63 25.35
CA SER A 300 4.48 5.29 25.34
C SER A 300 5.63 4.49 25.99
N ASN A 301 5.50 3.17 26.10
CA ASN A 301 6.45 2.32 26.82
C ASN A 301 7.55 1.73 25.92
N LEU A 302 8.60 2.52 25.68
CA LEU A 302 9.73 2.17 24.81
C LEU A 302 10.50 0.92 25.29
N ASP A 303 10.69 0.77 26.61
CA ASP A 303 11.41 -0.38 27.19
C ASP A 303 10.69 -1.71 26.92
N LYS A 304 9.37 -1.73 27.08
CA LYS A 304 8.53 -2.88 26.71
C LYS A 304 8.61 -3.15 25.21
N VAL A 305 8.51 -2.12 24.36
CA VAL A 305 8.66 -2.26 22.90
C VAL A 305 9.99 -2.94 22.53
N HIS A 306 11.12 -2.50 23.08
CA HIS A 306 12.42 -3.15 22.83
C HIS A 306 12.51 -4.57 23.43
N LYS A 307 11.91 -4.84 24.59
CA LYS A 307 11.84 -6.19 25.19
C LYS A 307 11.05 -7.16 24.30
N ILE A 308 9.89 -6.74 23.79
CA ILE A 308 9.07 -7.52 22.86
C ILE A 308 9.82 -7.77 21.54
N TRP A 309 10.53 -6.78 21.02
CA TRP A 309 11.34 -6.94 19.81
C TRP A 309 12.47 -7.97 19.99
N LYS A 310 13.19 -7.92 21.13
CA LYS A 310 14.22 -8.92 21.49
C LYS A 310 13.61 -10.33 21.59
N HIS A 311 12.43 -10.48 22.20
CA HIS A 311 11.73 -11.77 22.28
C HIS A 311 11.28 -12.28 20.90
N LEU A 312 10.76 -11.40 20.04
CA LEU A 312 10.39 -11.77 18.67
C LEU A 312 11.61 -12.24 17.85
N LYS A 313 12.79 -11.61 18.02
CA LYS A 313 14.07 -12.03 17.42
C LYS A 313 14.54 -13.40 17.88
N SER A 314 14.43 -13.73 19.16
CA SER A 314 14.85 -15.04 19.68
C SER A 314 13.86 -16.16 19.33
N ALA A 315 12.55 -15.85 19.26
CA ALA A 315 11.52 -16.83 18.96
C ALA A 315 11.47 -17.24 17.47
N PHE A 316 11.76 -16.32 16.53
CA PHE A 316 11.61 -16.54 15.08
C PHE A 316 12.81 -16.03 14.28
N LYS A 317 13.19 -16.78 13.23
CA LYS A 317 14.16 -16.29 12.23
C LYS A 317 13.62 -15.01 11.57
N MET A 318 14.49 -14.01 11.43
CA MET A 318 14.16 -12.62 11.09
C MET A 318 14.04 -12.32 9.59
N ASP A 319 13.79 -13.33 8.76
CA ASP A 319 13.57 -13.22 7.31
C ASP A 319 12.20 -12.60 6.93
N SER A 320 11.63 -11.73 7.77
CA SER A 320 10.21 -11.35 7.70
C SER A 320 10.04 -9.84 7.73
N ASP A 321 10.10 -9.21 6.56
CA ASP A 321 9.93 -7.75 6.34
C ASP A 321 8.69 -7.17 7.07
N LYS A 322 7.60 -7.94 7.18
CA LYS A 322 6.39 -7.56 7.94
C LYS A 322 6.64 -7.31 9.44
N SER A 323 7.60 -7.99 10.06
CA SER A 323 7.95 -7.80 11.48
C SER A 323 8.78 -6.55 11.67
N THR A 324 9.76 -6.32 10.79
CA THR A 324 10.57 -5.10 10.78
C THR A 324 9.69 -3.89 10.53
N LEU A 325 8.72 -3.99 9.61
CA LEU A 325 7.80 -2.89 9.31
C LEU A 325 6.98 -2.51 10.54
N ALA A 326 6.38 -3.49 11.21
CA ALA A 326 5.64 -3.25 12.46
C ALA A 326 6.53 -2.63 13.56
N MET A 327 7.82 -2.98 13.64
CA MET A 327 8.76 -2.36 14.58
C MET A 327 9.10 -0.92 14.21
N LEU A 328 9.38 -0.65 12.93
CA LEU A 328 9.67 0.71 12.44
C LEU A 328 8.45 1.64 12.59
N GLU A 329 7.24 1.17 12.26
CA GLU A 329 5.98 1.91 12.49
C GLU A 329 5.75 2.18 13.99
N THR A 330 6.15 1.25 14.86
CA THR A 330 6.07 1.38 16.33
C THR A 330 7.04 2.45 16.84
N LEU A 331 8.30 2.41 16.41
CA LEU A 331 9.33 3.39 16.76
C LEU A 331 9.02 4.78 16.18
N ALA A 332 8.50 4.84 14.96
CA ALA A 332 8.10 6.09 14.30
C ALA A 332 6.96 6.82 15.00
N ARG A 333 6.07 6.08 15.68
CA ARG A 333 5.02 6.67 16.54
C ARG A 333 5.56 7.12 17.90
N LEU A 334 6.61 6.47 18.41
CA LEU A 334 7.29 6.85 19.65
C LEU A 334 8.33 7.96 19.47
N ASP A 335 8.59 8.41 18.24
CA ASP A 335 9.66 9.35 17.87
C ASP A 335 11.07 8.92 18.29
N ASP A 336 11.30 7.63 18.49
CA ASP A 336 12.65 7.09 18.76
C ASP A 336 13.49 7.01 17.48
N VAL A 337 14.11 8.14 17.14
CA VAL A 337 15.00 8.29 15.97
C VAL A 337 16.18 7.31 16.02
N ASN A 338 16.78 7.12 17.20
CA ASN A 338 18.00 6.31 17.36
C ASN A 338 17.69 4.81 17.22
N GLY A 339 16.62 4.33 17.86
CA GLY A 339 16.15 2.96 17.67
C GLY A 339 15.66 2.72 16.25
N PHE A 340 14.96 3.68 15.63
CA PHE A 340 14.51 3.56 14.24
C PHE A 340 15.70 3.35 13.30
N LYS A 341 16.70 4.24 13.35
CA LYS A 341 17.90 4.17 12.51
C LYS A 341 18.63 2.84 12.66
N LYS A 342 18.86 2.42 13.91
CA LYS A 342 19.53 1.15 14.23
C LYS A 342 18.78 -0.08 13.67
N ILE A 343 17.46 -0.14 13.80
CA ILE A 343 16.66 -1.27 13.28
C ILE A 343 16.59 -1.25 11.75
N PHE A 344 16.58 -0.06 11.14
CA PHE A 344 16.60 0.07 9.68
C PHE A 344 17.93 -0.39 9.07
N GLU A 345 19.07 0.04 9.63
CA GLU A 345 20.42 -0.35 9.18
C GLU A 345 20.66 -1.87 9.36
N GLU A 346 20.19 -2.44 10.48
CA GLU A 346 20.24 -3.89 10.71
C GLU A 346 19.41 -4.65 9.66
N TRP A 347 18.26 -4.13 9.25
CA TRP A 347 17.47 -4.73 8.18
C TRP A 347 18.14 -4.57 6.81
N GLU A 348 18.63 -3.38 6.45
CA GLU A 348 19.21 -3.14 5.12
C GLU A 348 20.47 -3.98 4.86
N SER A 349 21.23 -4.29 5.92
CA SER A 349 22.38 -5.20 5.89
C SER A 349 22.03 -6.70 5.93
N THR A 350 20.87 -7.08 6.47
CA THR A 350 20.46 -8.51 6.59
C THR A 350 19.37 -8.95 5.62
N CYS A 351 18.76 -8.02 4.87
CA CYS A 351 17.64 -8.30 3.96
C CYS A 351 18.02 -9.23 2.81
N SER A 352 17.28 -10.35 2.68
CA SER A 352 17.31 -11.22 1.51
C SER A 352 16.26 -10.83 0.46
N THR A 353 15.15 -10.21 0.90
CA THR A 353 14.14 -9.57 0.05
C THR A 353 14.08 -8.09 0.36
N TYR A 354 14.23 -7.23 -0.66
CA TYR A 354 14.17 -5.77 -0.47
C TYR A 354 12.72 -5.28 -0.57
N ASP A 355 11.95 -5.44 0.51
CA ASP A 355 10.57 -4.93 0.59
C ASP A 355 10.57 -3.40 0.57
N ARG A 356 10.08 -2.84 -0.54
CA ARG A 356 10.04 -1.41 -0.86
C ARG A 356 9.37 -0.56 0.24
N ARG A 357 8.45 -1.13 1.01
CA ARG A 357 7.68 -0.40 2.04
C ARG A 357 8.57 0.10 3.18
N LEU A 358 9.62 -0.66 3.52
CA LEU A 358 10.55 -0.33 4.59
C LEU A 358 11.38 0.93 4.31
N PRO A 359 12.14 1.03 3.20
CA PRO A 359 12.89 2.24 2.89
C PRO A 359 11.98 3.44 2.62
N TYR A 360 10.78 3.24 2.05
CA TYR A 360 9.82 4.34 1.87
C TYR A 360 9.31 4.91 3.20
N HIS A 361 9.09 4.05 4.20
CA HIS A 361 8.74 4.48 5.55
C HIS A 361 9.92 5.18 6.23
N ALA A 362 11.15 4.65 6.07
CA ALA A 362 12.37 5.26 6.60
C ALA A 362 12.65 6.65 6.02
N ILE A 363 12.54 6.82 4.70
CA ILE A 363 12.60 8.13 4.03
C ILE A 363 11.61 9.10 4.68
N GLY A 364 10.32 8.74 4.78
CA GLY A 364 9.31 9.62 5.36
C GLY A 364 9.60 9.99 6.82
N PHE A 365 10.13 9.05 7.60
CA PHE A 365 10.49 9.27 9.00
C PHE A 365 11.75 10.15 9.18
N TYR A 366 12.79 9.92 8.39
CA TYR A 366 14.01 10.74 8.41
C TYR A 366 13.74 12.17 7.95
N LEU A 367 12.97 12.34 6.88
CA LEU A 367 12.54 13.66 6.41
C LEU A 367 11.76 14.42 7.51
N LYS A 368 10.81 13.77 8.21
CA LYS A 368 10.07 14.37 9.35
C LYS A 368 11.01 15.01 10.40
N HIS A 369 12.19 14.42 10.60
CA HIS A 369 13.20 14.82 11.58
C HIS A 369 14.33 15.69 11.00
N GLY A 370 14.29 16.06 9.72
CA GLY A 370 15.36 16.81 9.05
C GLY A 370 16.64 16.01 8.81
N MET A 371 16.57 14.68 8.83
CA MET A 371 17.69 13.76 8.57
C MET A 371 17.84 13.53 7.06
N ILE A 372 18.31 14.57 6.38
CA ILE A 372 18.32 14.65 4.90
C ILE A 372 19.30 13.65 4.30
N GLU A 373 20.52 13.60 4.83
CA GLU A 373 21.60 12.73 4.35
C GLU A 373 21.21 11.25 4.45
N GLU A 374 20.58 10.82 5.55
CA GLU A 374 20.04 9.47 5.67
C GLU A 374 18.91 9.18 4.69
N ALA A 375 17.98 10.11 4.46
CA ALA A 375 16.90 9.94 3.49
C ALA A 375 17.44 9.82 2.05
N GLU A 376 18.44 10.61 1.69
CA GLU A 376 19.14 10.54 0.40
C GLU A 376 19.93 9.22 0.24
N MET A 377 20.63 8.78 1.29
CA MET A 377 21.37 7.50 1.28
C MET A 377 20.42 6.31 1.05
N VAL A 378 19.30 6.26 1.77
CA VAL A 378 18.28 5.21 1.58
C VAL A 378 17.70 5.24 0.16
N PHE A 379 17.45 6.43 -0.39
CA PHE A 379 16.97 6.55 -1.77
C PHE A 379 18.02 6.11 -2.80
N HIS A 380 19.28 6.46 -2.61
CA HIS A 380 20.37 6.03 -3.47
C HIS A 380 20.56 4.50 -3.43
N ASN A 381 20.32 3.87 -2.27
CA ASN A 381 20.29 2.41 -2.15
C ASN A 381 19.10 1.77 -2.89
N ILE A 382 17.92 2.41 -2.89
CA ILE A 382 16.78 1.99 -3.75
C ILE A 382 17.18 2.04 -5.23
N LEU A 383 17.78 3.14 -5.70
CA LEU A 383 18.21 3.31 -7.10
C LEU A 383 19.21 2.24 -7.54
N LYS A 384 20.22 1.94 -6.70
CA LYS A 384 21.21 0.88 -6.96
C LYS A 384 20.57 -0.51 -7.12
N ARG A 385 19.49 -0.78 -6.38
CA ARG A 385 18.81 -2.08 -6.36
C ARG A 385 17.63 -2.17 -7.34
N TYR A 386 17.16 -1.07 -7.93
CA TYR A 386 15.95 -1.05 -8.75
C TYR A 386 16.00 -0.06 -9.92
N ASN A 387 15.80 -0.59 -11.13
CA ASN A 387 15.94 0.13 -12.40
C ASN A 387 14.57 0.57 -12.96
N GLY A 388 13.77 1.30 -12.16
CA GLY A 388 12.40 1.70 -12.50
C GLY A 388 11.98 3.08 -11.96
N ASN A 389 10.79 3.54 -12.35
CA ASN A 389 10.40 4.95 -12.22
C ASN A 389 10.32 5.44 -10.76
N THR A 390 11.12 6.47 -10.43
CA THR A 390 11.27 7.06 -9.10
C THR A 390 10.51 8.37 -8.88
N HIS A 391 9.71 8.80 -9.86
CA HIS A 391 8.87 10.00 -9.81
C HIS A 391 8.15 10.24 -8.46
N TRP A 392 7.50 9.21 -7.94
CA TRP A 392 6.67 9.29 -6.74
C TRP A 392 7.49 9.60 -5.47
N PHE A 393 8.76 9.17 -5.39
CA PHE A 393 9.65 9.49 -4.27
C PHE A 393 9.96 10.99 -4.26
N TRP A 394 10.42 11.50 -5.40
CA TRP A 394 10.83 12.90 -5.52
C TRP A 394 9.66 13.86 -5.26
N LYS A 395 8.45 13.52 -5.74
CA LYS A 395 7.24 14.25 -5.37
C LYS A 395 6.99 14.25 -3.86
N ARG A 396 7.15 13.11 -3.18
CA ARG A 396 6.94 12.97 -1.73
C ARG A 396 7.96 13.77 -0.92
N VAL A 397 9.23 13.76 -1.32
CA VAL A 397 10.31 14.51 -0.67
C VAL A 397 10.16 16.01 -0.88
N MET A 398 9.86 16.44 -2.12
CA MET A 398 9.58 17.84 -2.45
C MET A 398 8.39 18.38 -1.64
N GLN A 399 7.27 17.66 -1.60
CA GLN A 399 6.10 18.04 -0.80
C GLN A 399 6.44 18.19 0.69
N HIS A 400 7.28 17.29 1.25
CA HIS A 400 7.70 17.38 2.64
C HIS A 400 8.46 18.68 2.95
N TYR A 401 9.43 19.05 2.10
CA TYR A 401 10.20 20.29 2.31
C TYR A 401 9.37 21.55 2.05
N LEU A 402 8.40 21.50 1.13
CA LEU A 402 7.42 22.56 0.90
C LEU A 402 6.53 22.78 2.15
N GLU A 403 6.01 21.71 2.76
CA GLU A 403 5.23 21.75 4.00
C GLU A 403 6.04 22.32 5.19
N LYS A 404 7.37 22.11 5.19
CA LYS A 404 8.30 22.61 6.22
C LYS A 404 8.88 24.00 5.94
N GLN A 405 8.54 24.64 4.82
CA GLN A 405 9.17 25.89 4.33
C GLN A 405 10.71 25.79 4.18
N GLN A 406 11.25 24.58 4.01
CA GLN A 406 12.67 24.30 3.85
C GLN A 406 13.06 24.29 2.36
N LEU A 407 12.90 25.44 1.72
CA LEU A 407 12.70 25.53 0.27
C LEU A 407 14.01 25.39 -0.55
N ASP A 408 15.17 25.60 0.08
CA ASP A 408 16.48 25.24 -0.51
C ASP A 408 16.63 23.72 -0.70
N PHE A 409 16.15 22.92 0.27
CA PHE A 409 16.17 21.46 0.16
C PHE A 409 15.12 20.95 -0.82
N ALA A 410 13.95 21.60 -0.92
CA ALA A 410 12.98 21.33 -1.97
C ALA A 410 13.58 21.54 -3.38
N LEU A 411 14.38 22.61 -3.57
CA LEU A 411 15.06 22.90 -4.83
C LEU A 411 16.14 21.85 -5.16
N SER A 412 17.01 21.50 -4.20
CA SER A 412 18.02 20.43 -4.37
C SER A 412 17.39 19.08 -4.73
N CYS A 413 16.25 18.76 -4.11
CA CYS A 413 15.49 17.55 -4.43
C CYS A 413 14.95 17.58 -5.86
N LEU A 414 14.44 18.71 -6.34
CA LEU A 414 13.96 18.83 -7.73
C LEU A 414 15.12 18.73 -8.74
N GLU A 415 16.27 19.36 -8.47
CA GLU A 415 17.48 19.23 -9.30
C GLU A 415 17.95 17.78 -9.40
N THR A 416 18.05 17.09 -8.25
CA THR A 416 18.47 15.69 -8.20
C THR A 416 17.43 14.75 -8.84
N ALA A 417 16.13 15.05 -8.71
CA ALA A 417 15.09 14.31 -9.37
C ALA A 417 15.20 14.34 -10.91
N ILE A 418 15.47 15.53 -11.47
CA ILE A 418 15.55 15.74 -12.91
C ILE A 418 16.87 15.19 -13.49
N SER A 419 17.95 15.12 -12.71
CA SER A 419 19.19 14.46 -13.15
C SER A 419 19.09 12.93 -13.18
N VAL A 420 18.28 12.34 -12.29
CA VAL A 420 18.05 10.90 -12.19
C VAL A 420 16.95 10.40 -13.16
N VAL A 421 15.86 11.14 -13.33
CA VAL A 421 14.72 10.73 -14.16
C VAL A 421 14.94 11.11 -15.62
N LYS A 422 15.41 10.14 -16.42
CA LYS A 422 15.35 10.25 -17.89
C LYS A 422 13.89 10.29 -18.35
N ASN A 423 13.58 11.20 -19.28
CA ASN A 423 12.29 11.42 -19.98
C ASN A 423 11.32 12.48 -19.42
N ASN A 424 11.75 13.45 -18.60
CA ASN A 424 10.95 14.64 -18.24
C ASN A 424 9.59 14.38 -17.53
N GLU A 425 9.30 13.16 -17.06
CA GLU A 425 8.00 12.79 -16.46
C GLU A 425 7.73 13.40 -15.07
N LEU A 426 8.67 14.18 -14.51
CA LEU A 426 8.52 14.85 -13.22
C LEU A 426 7.85 16.22 -13.39
N HIS A 427 6.56 16.24 -13.09
CA HIS A 427 5.76 17.47 -13.07
C HIS A 427 5.47 17.88 -11.61
N PRO A 428 6.24 18.82 -11.02
CA PRO A 428 5.77 19.56 -9.86
C PRO A 428 4.41 20.19 -10.18
N THR A 429 3.50 20.25 -9.21
CA THR A 429 2.18 20.84 -9.45
C THR A 429 2.30 22.37 -9.55
N PRO A 430 1.39 23.07 -10.24
CA PRO A 430 1.40 24.55 -10.27
C PRO A 430 1.40 25.18 -8.88
N GLU A 431 0.74 24.54 -7.90
CA GLU A 431 0.75 24.97 -6.49
C GLU A 431 2.14 24.84 -5.84
N ASP A 432 2.90 23.78 -6.15
CA ASP A 432 4.27 23.59 -5.68
C ASP A 432 5.21 24.65 -6.28
N VAL A 433 5.04 24.95 -7.58
CA VAL A 433 5.83 25.95 -8.32
C VAL A 433 5.59 27.36 -7.76
N ASN A 434 4.32 27.75 -7.57
CA ASN A 434 3.97 29.07 -7.04
C ASN A 434 4.50 29.27 -5.61
N ARG A 435 4.41 28.26 -4.73
CA ARG A 435 4.97 28.34 -3.36
C ARG A 435 6.48 28.56 -3.33
N LEU A 436 7.23 27.94 -4.23
CA LEU A 436 8.68 28.15 -4.36
C LEU A 436 9.00 29.55 -4.87
N MET A 437 8.28 30.02 -5.89
CA MET A 437 8.45 31.35 -6.46
C MET A 437 8.09 32.48 -5.47
N GLU A 438 6.98 32.36 -4.75
CA GLU A 438 6.58 33.33 -3.71
C GLU A 438 7.63 33.46 -2.59
N TYR A 439 8.29 32.36 -2.23
CA TYR A 439 9.39 32.39 -1.27
C TYR A 439 10.62 33.11 -1.82
N PHE A 440 11.07 32.82 -3.05
CA PHE A 440 12.21 33.53 -3.63
C PHE A 440 11.93 35.04 -3.78
N LYS A 441 10.69 35.42 -4.12
CA LYS A 441 10.18 36.80 -4.10
C LYS A 441 10.27 37.42 -2.70
N LYS A 442 9.83 36.70 -1.67
CA LYS A 442 9.84 37.17 -0.27
C LYS A 442 11.25 37.37 0.29
N GLU A 443 12.21 36.53 -0.09
CA GLU A 443 13.61 36.65 0.34
C GLU A 443 14.43 37.58 -0.56
N GLY A 444 13.95 37.92 -1.76
CA GLY A 444 14.70 38.68 -2.76
C GLY A 444 15.85 37.88 -3.40
N ASP A 445 15.88 36.54 -3.28
CA ASP A 445 16.94 35.71 -3.84
C ASP A 445 16.71 35.42 -5.33
N VAL A 446 17.03 36.43 -6.13
CA VAL A 446 17.08 36.37 -7.59
C VAL A 446 17.95 35.21 -8.12
N ASN A 447 19.01 34.80 -7.41
CA ASN A 447 19.90 33.74 -7.90
C ASN A 447 19.23 32.37 -7.80
N LYS A 448 18.48 32.11 -6.71
CA LYS A 448 17.66 30.90 -6.55
C LYS A 448 16.47 30.89 -7.53
N ALA A 449 15.78 32.02 -7.69
CA ALA A 449 14.69 32.15 -8.68
C ALA A 449 15.15 31.88 -10.12
N GLU A 450 16.31 32.42 -10.53
CA GLU A 450 16.92 32.16 -11.84
C GLU A 450 17.32 30.69 -12.05
N LYS A 451 17.87 30.04 -11.02
CA LYS A 451 18.14 28.58 -11.08
C LYS A 451 16.83 27.81 -11.26
N PHE A 452 15.80 28.14 -10.48
CA PHE A 452 14.50 27.47 -10.54
C PHE A 452 13.81 27.62 -11.91
N CYS A 453 13.82 28.82 -12.50
CA CYS A 453 13.30 29.04 -13.85
C CYS A 453 14.02 28.19 -14.92
N LYS A 454 15.35 28.03 -14.80
CA LYS A 454 16.14 27.15 -15.69
C LYS A 454 15.80 25.67 -15.50
N ILE A 455 15.31 25.27 -14.33
CA ILE A 455 14.80 23.92 -14.07
C ILE A 455 13.43 23.74 -14.73
N LEU A 456 12.48 24.67 -14.49
CA LEU A 456 11.14 24.66 -15.11
C LEU A 456 11.22 24.62 -16.64
N LYS A 457 12.17 25.34 -17.23
CA LYS A 457 12.46 25.32 -18.67
C LYS A 457 12.83 23.92 -19.19
N LYS A 458 13.61 23.14 -18.44
CA LYS A 458 14.02 21.78 -18.84
C LYS A 458 12.87 20.78 -18.83
N VAL A 459 11.85 21.00 -17.99
CA VAL A 459 10.67 20.14 -17.86
C VAL A 459 9.44 20.67 -18.62
N ASN A 460 9.59 21.73 -19.43
CA ASN A 460 8.52 22.39 -20.18
C ASN A 460 7.37 22.91 -19.29
N LEU A 461 7.68 23.40 -18.08
CA LEU A 461 6.73 24.01 -17.14
C LEU A 461 7.04 25.50 -16.88
N LEU A 462 7.77 26.15 -17.78
CA LEU A 462 8.01 27.60 -17.71
C LEU A 462 6.88 28.31 -18.45
N ASP A 463 6.05 29.04 -17.71
CA ASP A 463 4.88 29.76 -18.23
C ASP A 463 4.95 31.27 -17.91
N SER A 464 3.91 32.01 -18.31
CA SER A 464 3.83 33.47 -18.12
C SER A 464 3.79 33.86 -16.64
N GLU A 465 3.18 33.04 -15.77
CA GLU A 465 3.08 33.31 -14.33
C GLU A 465 4.42 33.06 -13.62
N ALA A 466 5.17 32.02 -14.01
CA ALA A 466 6.53 31.80 -13.55
C ALA A 466 7.47 32.98 -13.90
N TYR A 467 7.33 33.56 -15.10
CA TYR A 467 8.07 34.76 -15.50
C TYR A 467 7.62 36.02 -14.73
N LYS A 468 6.32 36.16 -14.44
CA LYS A 468 5.79 37.26 -13.61
C LYS A 468 6.40 37.24 -12.22
N LEU A 469 6.37 36.09 -11.54
CA LEU A 469 6.94 35.95 -10.20
C LEU A 469 8.48 36.10 -10.19
N LEU A 470 9.17 35.70 -11.26
CA LEU A 470 10.60 36.00 -11.44
C LEU A 470 10.85 37.52 -11.52
N LEU A 471 10.11 38.24 -12.36
CA LEU A 471 10.22 39.69 -12.50
C LEU A 471 9.89 40.42 -11.20
N GLU A 472 8.86 40.00 -10.48
CA GLU A 472 8.54 40.53 -9.15
C GLU A 472 9.66 40.27 -8.14
N THR A 473 10.36 39.14 -8.23
CA THR A 473 11.56 38.86 -7.42
C THR A 473 12.71 39.80 -7.76
N TYR A 474 12.92 40.11 -9.04
CA TYR A 474 13.91 41.11 -9.48
C TYR A 474 13.58 42.52 -8.96
N VAL A 475 12.30 42.93 -9.03
CA VAL A 475 11.82 44.21 -8.46
C VAL A 475 12.02 44.25 -6.94
N ALA A 476 11.62 43.19 -6.21
CA ALA A 476 11.76 43.12 -4.76
C ALA A 476 13.24 43.19 -4.31
N ALA A 477 14.14 42.57 -5.08
CA ALA A 477 15.58 42.61 -4.85
C ALA A 477 16.27 43.89 -5.37
N SER A 478 15.54 44.81 -6.01
CA SER A 478 16.07 46.01 -6.68
C SER A 478 17.21 45.71 -7.67
N LYS A 479 17.09 44.62 -8.44
CA LYS A 479 18.06 44.23 -9.47
C LYS A 479 17.51 44.45 -10.88
N GLU A 480 18.38 44.88 -11.78
CA GLU A 480 18.06 45.04 -13.21
C GLU A 480 18.34 43.75 -14.00
N ALA A 481 17.57 43.52 -15.07
CA ALA A 481 17.80 42.42 -16.02
C ALA A 481 17.49 42.89 -17.46
N PRO A 482 18.40 43.64 -18.11
CA PRO A 482 18.12 44.29 -19.40
C PRO A 482 17.76 43.31 -20.53
N ASP A 483 18.23 42.06 -20.47
CA ASP A 483 17.97 41.04 -21.49
C ASP A 483 16.66 40.25 -21.27
N MET A 484 15.90 40.52 -20.19
CA MET A 484 14.74 39.70 -19.81
C MET A 484 13.62 39.72 -20.85
N ARG A 485 13.39 40.86 -21.51
CA ARG A 485 12.42 40.98 -22.61
C ARG A 485 12.76 40.04 -23.78
N ASN A 486 14.04 39.92 -24.13
CA ASN A 486 14.48 39.02 -25.20
C ASN A 486 14.28 37.55 -24.79
N ARG A 487 14.60 37.20 -23.54
CA ARG A 487 14.44 35.82 -23.01
C ARG A 487 13.00 35.32 -23.03
N ILE A 488 12.03 36.17 -22.67
CA ILE A 488 10.60 35.82 -22.69
C ILE A 488 10.13 35.56 -24.14
N MET A 489 10.58 36.39 -25.08
CA MET A 489 10.29 36.26 -26.51
C MET A 489 10.95 35.01 -27.14
N ASP A 490 12.22 34.74 -26.81
CA ASP A 490 12.96 33.55 -27.26
C ASP A 490 12.32 32.24 -26.74
N ASP A 491 11.66 32.30 -25.57
CA ASP A 491 10.94 31.18 -24.96
C ASP A 491 9.48 31.06 -25.41
N GLY A 492 9.03 31.91 -26.34
CA GLY A 492 7.74 31.79 -27.03
C GLY A 492 6.52 32.13 -26.18
N ILE A 493 6.69 32.91 -25.11
CA ILE A 493 5.61 33.28 -24.19
C ILE A 493 5.08 34.67 -24.55
N GLU A 494 3.77 34.78 -24.77
CA GLU A 494 3.12 36.09 -24.95
C GLU A 494 3.15 36.90 -23.65
N ALA A 495 3.66 38.12 -23.72
CA ALA A 495 3.73 39.02 -22.58
C ALA A 495 2.34 39.56 -22.25
N SER A 496 1.83 39.22 -21.06
CA SER A 496 0.59 39.83 -20.56
C SER A 496 0.83 41.32 -20.22
N PRO A 497 -0.23 42.15 -20.16
CA PRO A 497 -0.08 43.58 -19.82
C PRO A 497 0.62 43.83 -18.48
N GLU A 498 0.44 42.92 -17.52
CA GLU A 498 1.09 42.95 -16.21
C GLU A 498 2.59 42.60 -16.31
N LEU A 499 2.96 41.66 -17.20
CA LEU A 499 4.34 41.30 -17.49
C LEU A 499 5.11 42.47 -18.10
N GLU A 500 4.48 43.19 -19.02
CA GLU A 500 5.02 44.39 -19.68
C GLU A 500 5.28 45.54 -18.68
N GLU A 501 4.39 45.76 -17.71
CA GLU A 501 4.61 46.76 -16.67
C GLU A 501 5.81 46.40 -15.77
N LEU A 502 5.93 45.13 -15.38
CA LEU A 502 7.07 44.64 -14.59
C LEU A 502 8.39 44.70 -15.37
N LEU A 503 8.37 44.36 -16.66
CA LEU A 503 9.51 44.52 -17.57
C LEU A 503 9.99 45.97 -17.64
N GLY A 504 9.06 46.94 -17.70
CA GLY A 504 9.41 48.37 -17.66
C GLY A 504 10.14 48.82 -16.38
N ARG A 505 9.96 48.09 -15.26
CA ARG A 505 10.63 48.36 -13.98
C ARG A 505 11.98 47.66 -13.84
N VAL A 506 12.18 46.51 -14.49
CA VAL A 506 13.40 45.68 -14.39
C VAL A 506 14.38 45.90 -15.55
N CYS A 507 13.89 46.31 -16.72
CA CYS A 507 14.67 46.59 -17.93
C CYS A 507 14.78 48.11 -18.15
N SER A 508 15.59 48.81 -17.35
CA SER A 508 15.68 50.28 -17.41
C SER A 508 16.22 50.79 -18.77
N GLU A 509 15.59 51.83 -19.34
CA GLU A 509 15.83 52.29 -20.72
C GLU A 509 17.22 52.92 -21.00
N GLN A 510 18.13 52.99 -20.03
CA GLN A 510 19.38 53.75 -20.20
C GLN A 510 20.41 53.07 -21.11
N SER A 511 20.30 51.76 -21.34
CA SER A 511 21.21 51.00 -22.21
C SER A 511 20.91 51.16 -23.71
N ALA A 512 19.64 51.34 -24.10
CA ALA A 512 19.22 51.43 -25.49
C ALA A 512 19.76 52.68 -26.23
N LYS A 513 19.90 53.81 -25.52
CA LYS A 513 20.27 55.11 -26.13
C LYS A 513 21.76 55.23 -26.50
N LYS A 514 22.63 54.30 -26.11
CA LYS A 514 24.07 54.33 -26.44
C LYS A 514 24.46 53.72 -27.79
N ARG A 515 23.60 52.93 -28.46
CA ARG A 515 23.93 52.29 -29.76
C ARG A 515 23.53 53.06 -31.02
N ILE A 516 22.76 54.15 -30.91
CA ILE A 516 22.19 54.86 -32.07
C ILE A 516 23.10 56.02 -32.59
N LYS A 517 24.20 56.34 -31.89
CA LYS A 517 25.11 57.45 -32.26
C LYS A 517 26.48 57.01 -32.80
N GLN A 518 26.50 56.21 -33.87
CA GLN A 518 27.61 56.22 -34.85
C GLN A 518 27.03 56.07 -36.28
N PRO A 519 27.19 57.07 -37.18
CA PRO A 519 26.76 56.95 -38.56
C PRO A 519 27.74 56.12 -39.40
N PRO A 520 27.29 55.45 -40.48
CA PRO A 520 28.13 54.53 -41.23
C PRO A 520 29.13 55.26 -42.16
N THR A 521 30.42 55.09 -41.89
CA THR A 521 31.49 55.51 -42.82
C THR A 521 31.59 54.53 -44.00
N LYS A 522 31.28 55.00 -45.21
CA LYS A 522 31.55 54.27 -46.46
C LYS A 522 33.06 54.15 -46.71
N ASN A 523 33.54 52.94 -47.02
CA ASN A 523 34.40 52.59 -48.17
C ASN A 523 34.84 51.11 -48.05
N ARG A 524 34.51 50.23 -49.01
CA ARG A 524 35.13 49.97 -50.34
C ARG A 524 36.34 49.02 -50.27
N LYS A 525 36.13 47.78 -50.76
CA LYS A 525 37.06 46.82 -51.41
C LYS A 525 38.45 46.57 -50.77
N HIS A 526 38.80 45.30 -50.49
CA HIS A 526 39.59 44.43 -51.39
C HIS A 526 39.98 43.07 -50.73
N PHE A 527 40.32 42.06 -51.57
CA PHE A 527 41.08 40.82 -51.27
C PHE A 527 40.47 39.79 -50.28
N ASP A 528 40.59 38.47 -50.47
CA ASP A 528 40.78 37.69 -51.71
C ASP A 528 40.34 36.21 -51.51
N PHE A 529 40.35 35.42 -52.60
CA PHE A 529 40.26 33.95 -52.56
C PHE A 529 41.44 33.31 -51.79
N VAL A 530 41.22 32.15 -51.15
CA VAL A 530 42.01 30.90 -51.32
C VAL A 530 41.24 29.71 -50.74
N LEU A 531 41.34 28.56 -51.43
CA LEU A 531 40.81 27.25 -51.03
C LEU A 531 41.76 26.54 -50.05
N ASN A 532 41.25 25.66 -49.19
CA ASN A 532 41.53 24.23 -49.30
C ASN A 532 40.73 23.38 -48.29
N SER A 533 40.42 22.17 -48.73
CA SER A 533 40.02 21.02 -47.92
C SER A 533 41.24 20.42 -47.20
N ASP A 534 41.03 19.88 -46.00
CA ASP A 534 40.81 18.43 -45.78
C ASP A 534 40.17 18.20 -44.40
#